data_AF-A0A2V8CAM1-F1
#
_entry.id   AF-A0A2V8CAM1-F1
#
_cell.length_a   1.000
_cell.length_b   1.000
_cell.length_c   1.000
_cell.angle_alpha   90.00
_cell.angle_beta   90.00
_cell.angle_gamma   90.00
#
_symmetry.space_group_name_H-M   'P 1'
#
loop_
_entity.id
_entity.type
_entity.pdbx_description
1 polymer ?
#
loop_
_entity_poly.entity_id
_entity_poly.type
_entity_poly.pdbx_seq_one_letter_code
_entity_poly.pdbx_strand_id
1 'polypeptide(L)'
;MIKSTFSLTLVLAMVVAAVIPLEAQEPRSGESADSQWSRVRRLAPGTEIRVTIRGSQAANVYFVSADDSGLTGLDLTDPALPVASARALRDIASQHPEYLGGAAKGGTFLVHSVRLTPAGVFVADRKVADLQHLVATSARQEIVEINTRQKGRGIWGHLGPLGGYFVGAIAGGYVAGFACQAAVGRDRCDTGPFLTGTLVGGIAGAGYGFQAAHRETEDVIYRAP
;
A
#
# COMPACT_ATOMS: atom_id res chain seq x y z
N MET A 1 -51.61 32.69 -9.02
CA MET A 1 -50.59 32.72 -7.95
C MET A 1 -50.57 31.36 -7.25
N ILE A 2 -49.69 30.46 -7.67
CA ILE A 2 -49.47 29.16 -7.05
C ILE A 2 -47.97 29.07 -6.74
N LYS A 3 -47.64 28.97 -5.45
CA LYS A 3 -46.28 28.92 -4.91
C LYS A 3 -45.68 27.55 -5.22
N SER A 4 -44.64 27.52 -6.05
CA SER A 4 -43.84 26.33 -6.34
C SER A 4 -42.70 26.24 -5.32
N THR A 5 -42.91 25.49 -4.24
CA THR A 5 -41.95 25.31 -3.13
C THR A 5 -41.52 23.85 -2.95
N PHE A 6 -41.54 23.03 -4.01
CA PHE A 6 -41.29 21.58 -3.89
C PHE A 6 -40.00 21.06 -4.55
N SER A 7 -39.05 21.91 -4.96
CA SER A 7 -37.92 21.45 -5.79
C SER A 7 -36.51 21.67 -5.21
N LEU A 8 -36.36 21.89 -3.90
CA LEU A 8 -35.04 22.12 -3.29
C LEU A 8 -34.54 21.02 -2.35
N THR A 9 -35.40 20.12 -1.86
CA THR A 9 -35.01 19.07 -0.89
C THR A 9 -34.53 17.76 -1.53
N LEU A 10 -34.82 17.50 -2.80
CA LEU A 10 -34.48 16.22 -3.42
C LEU A 10 -33.02 16.12 -3.90
N VAL A 11 -32.34 17.24 -4.16
CA VAL A 11 -30.95 17.23 -4.66
C VAL A 11 -29.94 17.04 -3.53
N LEU A 12 -30.29 17.36 -2.28
CA LEU A 12 -29.40 17.17 -1.13
C LEU A 12 -29.30 15.71 -0.67
N ALA A 13 -30.28 14.86 -1.01
CA ALA A 13 -30.30 13.45 -0.58
C ALA A 13 -29.48 12.51 -1.49
N MET A 14 -29.09 12.94 -2.70
CA MET A 14 -28.40 12.06 -3.67
C MET A 14 -26.87 12.13 -3.64
N VAL A 15 -26.27 13.02 -2.83
CA VAL A 15 -24.79 13.16 -2.75
C VAL A 15 -24.20 12.42 -1.53
N VAL A 16 -25.02 11.88 -0.63
CA VAL A 16 -24.53 11.22 0.60
C VAL A 16 -24.30 9.70 0.42
N ALA A 17 -24.77 9.08 -0.66
CA ALA A 17 -24.75 7.62 -0.80
C ALA A 17 -23.45 7.01 -1.39
N ALA A 18 -22.44 7.81 -1.76
CA ALA A 18 -21.23 7.30 -2.42
C ALA A 18 -19.92 7.52 -1.64
N VAL A 19 -20.00 7.85 -0.35
CA VAL A 19 -18.84 7.80 0.55
C VAL A 19 -18.97 6.52 1.36
N ILE A 20 -18.76 5.36 0.72
CA ILE A 20 -18.43 4.16 1.47
C ILE A 20 -16.98 4.39 1.92
N PRO A 21 -16.70 4.61 3.23
CA PRO A 21 -15.32 4.52 3.69
C PRO A 21 -14.88 3.11 3.35
N LEU A 22 -13.82 3.00 2.55
CA LEU A 22 -13.14 1.74 2.29
C LEU A 22 -12.47 1.35 3.61
N GLU A 23 -13.26 0.81 4.52
CA GLU A 23 -12.75 0.07 5.66
C GLU A 23 -11.80 -0.99 5.10
N ALA A 24 -10.61 -1.04 5.68
CA ALA A 24 -9.61 -2.06 5.43
C ALA A 24 -10.34 -3.39 5.27
N GLN A 25 -10.16 -4.07 4.14
CA GLN A 25 -10.77 -5.36 3.90
C GLN A 25 -10.31 -6.29 5.02
N GLU A 26 -11.15 -6.50 6.02
CA GLU A 26 -10.94 -7.56 7.00
C GLU A 26 -10.83 -8.87 6.20
N PRO A 27 -9.89 -9.77 6.57
CA PRO A 27 -9.76 -11.05 5.90
C PRO A 27 -11.13 -11.73 5.93
N ARG A 28 -11.66 -12.05 4.73
CA ARG A 28 -12.99 -12.62 4.55
C ARG A 28 -13.16 -13.78 5.54
N SER A 29 -14.07 -13.61 6.50
CA SER A 29 -14.20 -14.41 7.72
C SER A 29 -14.66 -15.87 7.52
N GLY A 30 -14.42 -16.45 6.34
CA GLY A 30 -14.72 -17.85 6.01
C GLY A 30 -13.65 -18.53 5.15
N GLU A 31 -12.50 -17.89 4.92
CA GLU A 31 -11.40 -18.50 4.16
C GLU A 31 -10.51 -19.35 5.07
N SER A 32 -10.26 -20.61 4.68
CA SER A 32 -9.43 -21.51 5.48
C SER A 32 -8.00 -20.97 5.61
N ALA A 33 -7.36 -21.23 6.76
CA ALA A 33 -5.98 -20.83 7.01
C ALA A 33 -5.00 -21.34 5.93
N ASP A 34 -5.31 -22.46 5.27
CA ASP A 34 -4.53 -23.00 4.16
C ASP A 34 -4.70 -22.19 2.86
N SER A 35 -5.91 -21.70 2.56
CA SER A 35 -6.12 -20.78 1.43
C SER A 35 -5.34 -19.48 1.64
N GLN A 36 -5.42 -18.93 2.86
CA GLN A 36 -4.68 -17.72 3.22
C GLN A 36 -3.16 -17.94 3.12
N TRP A 37 -2.67 -19.06 3.65
CA TRP A 37 -1.24 -19.43 3.56
C TRP A 37 -0.77 -19.64 2.12
N SER A 38 -1.64 -20.13 1.23
CA SER A 38 -1.34 -20.23 -0.20
C SER A 38 -1.03 -18.87 -0.84
N ARG A 39 -1.61 -17.76 -0.34
CA ARG A 39 -1.26 -16.40 -0.79
C ARG A 39 0.11 -15.97 -0.31
N VAL A 40 0.46 -16.30 0.93
CA VAL A 40 1.81 -16.05 1.49
C VAL A 40 2.88 -16.70 0.61
N ARG A 41 2.67 -17.96 0.20
CA ARG A 41 3.59 -18.69 -0.70
C ARG A 41 3.68 -18.10 -2.12
N ARG A 42 2.70 -17.31 -2.54
CA ARG A 42 2.67 -16.65 -3.86
C ARG A 42 3.26 -15.23 -3.83
N LEU A 43 3.68 -14.74 -2.67
CA LEU A 43 4.34 -13.43 -2.59
C LEU A 43 5.63 -13.43 -3.41
N ALA A 44 5.91 -12.29 -4.02
CA ALA A 44 7.17 -12.10 -4.74
C ALA A 44 8.32 -11.93 -3.73
N PRO A 45 9.48 -12.58 -3.94
CA PRO A 45 10.68 -12.31 -3.15
C PRO A 45 11.08 -10.82 -3.11
N GLY A 46 11.51 -10.39 -1.95
CA GLY A 46 11.81 -9.00 -1.57
C GLY A 46 10.58 -8.09 -1.41
N THR A 47 9.36 -8.64 -1.35
CA THR A 47 8.18 -7.86 -0.94
C THR A 47 8.28 -7.50 0.54
N GLU A 48 8.08 -6.23 0.89
CA GLU A 48 8.00 -5.82 2.29
C GLU A 48 6.69 -6.30 2.92
N ILE A 49 6.82 -7.04 4.01
CA ILE A 49 5.71 -7.58 4.78
C ILE A 49 5.87 -7.21 6.25
N ARG A 50 4.75 -7.06 6.93
CA ARG A 50 4.70 -6.91 8.38
C ARG A 50 4.23 -8.22 8.98
N VAL A 51 5.08 -8.81 9.81
CA VAL A 51 4.84 -10.13 10.41
C VAL A 51 4.67 -9.96 11.91
N THR A 52 3.60 -10.54 12.43
CA THR A 52 3.35 -10.62 13.88
C THR A 52 3.58 -12.06 14.33
N ILE A 53 4.61 -12.25 15.16
CA ILE A 53 4.91 -13.54 15.79
C ILE A 53 4.27 -13.56 17.18
N ARG A 54 3.75 -14.73 17.60
CA ARG A 54 3.13 -14.93 18.90
C ARG A 54 4.06 -14.47 20.02
N GLY A 55 3.59 -13.55 20.85
CA GLY A 55 4.36 -13.02 21.98
C GLY A 55 5.43 -11.99 21.61
N SER A 56 5.53 -11.57 20.34
CA SER A 56 6.45 -10.55 19.87
C SER A 56 5.70 -9.35 19.29
N GLN A 57 6.39 -8.20 19.18
CA GLN A 57 5.86 -7.06 18.44
C GLN A 57 5.90 -7.35 16.94
N ALA A 58 4.96 -6.75 16.20
CA ALA A 58 4.95 -6.83 14.75
C ALA A 58 6.20 -6.15 14.16
N ALA A 59 6.94 -6.86 13.31
CA ALA A 59 8.16 -6.38 12.68
C ALA A 59 7.99 -6.29 11.17
N ASN A 60 8.67 -5.32 10.54
CA ASN A 60 8.73 -5.20 9.09
C ASN A 60 9.93 -6.01 8.59
N VAL A 61 9.68 -6.96 7.69
CA VAL A 61 10.70 -7.83 7.11
C VAL A 61 10.47 -7.94 5.61
N TYR A 62 11.52 -8.27 4.86
CA TYR A 62 11.42 -8.54 3.44
C TYR A 62 11.20 -10.04 3.22
N PHE A 63 10.13 -10.38 2.53
CA PHE A 63 9.79 -11.76 2.19
C PHE A 63 10.91 -12.39 1.35
N VAL A 64 11.45 -13.54 1.75
CA VAL A 64 12.42 -14.30 0.93
C VAL A 64 11.71 -15.52 0.32
N SER A 65 11.09 -16.32 1.17
CA SER A 65 10.35 -17.52 0.76
C SER A 65 9.37 -17.97 1.84
N ALA A 66 8.35 -18.73 1.47
CA ALA A 66 7.51 -19.46 2.41
C ALA A 66 7.21 -20.85 1.86
N ASP A 67 7.15 -21.83 2.77
CA ASP A 67 6.75 -23.21 2.49
C ASP A 67 5.61 -23.62 3.42
N ASP A 68 5.29 -24.91 3.50
CA ASP A 68 4.19 -25.39 4.35
C ASP A 68 4.52 -25.34 5.86
N SER A 69 5.81 -25.26 6.19
CA SER A 69 6.33 -25.25 7.55
C SER A 69 6.50 -23.84 8.12
N GLY A 70 6.81 -22.85 7.28
CA GLY A 70 7.10 -21.51 7.76
C GLY A 70 7.45 -20.49 6.70
N LEU A 71 7.92 -19.34 7.21
CA LEU A 71 8.26 -18.14 6.46
C LEU A 71 9.73 -17.81 6.73
N THR A 72 10.48 -17.55 5.66
CA THR A 72 11.82 -16.96 5.75
C THR A 72 11.73 -15.49 5.37
N GLY A 73 12.09 -14.64 6.33
CA GLY A 73 12.13 -13.19 6.19
C GLY A 73 13.55 -12.66 6.35
N LEU A 74 13.82 -11.55 5.68
CA LEU A 74 15.05 -10.77 5.81
C LEU A 74 14.74 -9.51 6.61
N ASP A 75 15.30 -9.42 7.82
CA ASP A 75 15.25 -8.24 8.67
C ASP A 75 16.39 -7.29 8.29
N LEU A 76 16.04 -6.05 7.95
CA LEU A 76 16.98 -4.97 7.61
C LEU A 76 16.80 -3.75 8.52
N THR A 77 16.14 -3.92 9.66
CA THR A 77 15.84 -2.84 10.61
C THR A 77 17.02 -2.48 11.51
N ASP A 78 18.09 -3.29 11.51
CA ASP A 78 19.30 -3.03 12.29
C ASP A 78 19.96 -1.70 11.87
N PRO A 79 20.04 -0.69 12.77
CA PRO A 79 20.66 0.60 12.46
C PRO A 79 22.16 0.51 12.23
N ALA A 80 22.83 -0.58 12.65
CA ALA A 80 24.24 -0.81 12.36
C ALA A 80 24.49 -1.18 10.88
N LEU A 81 23.44 -1.55 10.13
CA LEU A 81 23.53 -1.93 8.73
C LEU A 81 23.63 -0.69 7.83
N PRO A 82 24.73 -0.50 7.07
CA PRO A 82 24.84 0.59 6.11
C PRO A 82 23.73 0.51 5.05
N VAL A 83 23.19 1.68 4.69
CA VAL A 83 22.07 1.78 3.73
C VAL A 83 22.37 1.11 2.39
N ALA A 84 23.62 1.17 1.91
CA ALA A 84 24.04 0.51 0.68
C ALA A 84 23.96 -1.03 0.79
N SER A 85 24.37 -1.58 1.94
CA SER A 85 24.31 -3.01 2.24
C SER A 85 22.87 -3.49 2.36
N ALA A 86 22.02 -2.72 3.04
CA ALA A 86 20.59 -3.03 3.15
C ALA A 86 19.91 -3.06 1.77
N ARG A 87 20.22 -2.09 0.89
CA ARG A 87 19.72 -2.10 -0.49
C ARG A 87 20.20 -3.32 -1.27
N ALA A 88 21.49 -3.64 -1.21
CA ALA A 88 22.04 -4.79 -1.91
C ALA A 88 21.44 -6.11 -1.41
N LEU A 89 21.25 -6.27 -0.09
CA LEU A 89 20.60 -7.44 0.48
C LEU A 89 19.14 -7.58 0.05
N ARG A 90 18.41 -6.46 -0.02
CA ARG A 90 17.05 -6.42 -0.55
C ARG A 90 17.03 -6.81 -2.04
N ASP A 91 17.96 -6.28 -2.83
CA ASP A 91 18.05 -6.59 -4.25
C ASP A 91 18.38 -8.08 -4.47
N ILE A 92 19.24 -8.66 -3.62
CA ILE A 92 19.51 -10.10 -3.59
C ILE A 92 18.24 -10.88 -3.20
N ALA A 93 17.52 -10.47 -2.16
CA ALA A 93 16.26 -11.13 -1.78
C ALA A 93 15.23 -11.11 -2.91
N SER A 94 15.18 -10.05 -3.71
CA SER A 94 14.28 -9.94 -4.87
C SER A 94 14.74 -10.73 -6.09
N GLN A 95 16.02 -10.70 -6.43
CA GLN A 95 16.53 -11.23 -7.70
C GLN A 95 17.13 -12.63 -7.58
N HIS A 96 17.76 -12.92 -6.45
CA HIS A 96 18.51 -14.16 -6.18
C HIS A 96 18.27 -14.67 -4.74
N PRO A 97 17.01 -14.92 -4.34
CA PRO A 97 16.69 -15.40 -2.98
C PRO A 97 17.42 -16.70 -2.62
N GLU A 98 17.77 -17.52 -3.62
CA GLU A 98 18.53 -18.76 -3.46
C GLU A 98 19.93 -18.54 -2.85
N TYR A 99 20.52 -17.35 -2.99
CA TYR A 99 21.84 -17.05 -2.41
C TYR A 99 21.78 -16.88 -0.89
N LEU A 100 20.68 -16.36 -0.35
CA LEU A 100 20.49 -16.22 1.10
C LEU A 100 20.38 -17.61 1.75
N GLY A 101 19.54 -18.48 1.17
CA GLY A 101 19.40 -19.87 1.63
C GLY A 101 20.67 -20.70 1.40
N GLY A 102 21.35 -20.50 0.27
CA GLY A 102 22.61 -21.16 -0.03
C GLY A 102 23.74 -20.75 0.91
N ALA A 103 23.83 -19.47 1.26
CA ALA A 103 24.82 -18.95 2.19
C ALA A 103 24.61 -19.50 3.61
N ALA A 104 23.36 -19.59 4.05
CA ALA A 104 23.02 -20.23 5.33
C ALA A 104 23.42 -21.71 5.40
N LYS A 105 23.49 -22.40 4.26
CA LYS A 105 23.87 -23.83 4.14
C LYS A 105 25.37 -24.08 3.94
N GLY A 106 26.22 -23.05 4.09
CA GLY A 106 27.67 -23.21 3.91
C GLY A 106 28.23 -22.54 2.65
N GLY A 107 27.37 -22.04 1.76
CA GLY A 107 27.79 -21.40 0.51
C GLY A 107 28.43 -20.02 0.73
N THR A 108 29.25 -19.59 -0.24
CA THR A 108 29.76 -18.22 -0.30
C THR A 108 29.37 -17.60 -1.62
N PHE A 109 28.71 -16.44 -1.56
CA PHE A 109 28.21 -15.73 -2.74
C PHE A 109 28.71 -14.29 -2.69
N LEU A 110 29.20 -13.79 -3.82
CA LEU A 110 29.60 -12.39 -3.97
C LEU A 110 28.66 -11.73 -4.96
N VAL A 111 27.93 -10.72 -4.50
CA VAL A 111 27.01 -9.94 -5.33
C VAL A 111 27.40 -8.47 -5.19
N HIS A 112 27.84 -7.88 -6.31
CA HIS A 112 28.46 -6.55 -6.32
C HIS A 112 29.64 -6.48 -5.32
N SER A 113 29.53 -5.66 -4.27
CA SER A 113 30.51 -5.49 -3.21
C SER A 113 30.15 -6.20 -1.89
N VAL A 114 29.05 -6.97 -1.90
CA VAL A 114 28.54 -7.68 -0.72
C VAL A 114 28.85 -9.16 -0.86
N ARG A 115 29.59 -9.69 0.11
CA ARG A 115 29.91 -11.12 0.23
C ARG A 115 29.04 -11.73 1.30
N LEU A 116 28.18 -12.67 0.89
CA LEU A 116 27.39 -13.51 1.76
C LEU A 116 28.17 -14.77 2.08
N THR A 117 28.33 -15.05 3.36
CA THR A 117 28.98 -16.26 3.86
C THR A 117 28.15 -16.83 5.01
N PRO A 118 28.40 -18.07 5.46
CA PRO A 118 27.72 -18.63 6.62
C PRO A 118 28.02 -17.84 7.90
N ALA A 119 29.20 -17.20 7.95
CA ALA A 119 29.65 -16.39 9.07
C ALA A 119 29.05 -14.98 9.09
N GLY A 120 28.38 -14.54 8.03
CA GLY A 120 27.79 -13.21 7.95
C GLY A 120 27.86 -12.54 6.59
N VAL A 121 27.43 -11.28 6.59
CA VAL A 121 27.45 -10.36 5.45
C VAL A 121 28.67 -9.46 5.57
N PHE A 122 29.50 -9.46 4.53
CA PHE A 122 30.73 -8.67 4.48
C PHE A 122 30.65 -7.65 3.34
N VAL A 123 31.13 -6.43 3.60
CA VAL A 123 31.24 -5.37 2.60
C VAL A 123 32.65 -4.80 2.66
N ALA A 124 33.36 -4.79 1.53
CA ALA A 124 34.77 -4.40 1.46
C ALA A 124 35.63 -5.13 2.53
N ASP A 125 35.43 -6.44 2.66
CA ASP A 125 36.11 -7.33 3.62
C ASP A 125 35.87 -7.01 5.12
N ARG A 126 34.95 -6.09 5.44
CA ARG A 126 34.48 -5.85 6.79
C ARG A 126 33.17 -6.60 7.05
N LYS A 127 33.09 -7.36 8.13
CA LYS A 127 31.84 -7.96 8.60
C LYS A 127 30.90 -6.85 9.05
N VAL A 128 29.71 -6.82 8.47
CA VAL A 128 28.69 -5.81 8.74
C VAL A 128 27.60 -6.36 9.65
N ALA A 129 27.19 -7.61 9.42
CA ALA A 129 26.12 -8.25 10.17
C ALA A 129 26.25 -9.78 10.11
N ASP A 130 25.62 -10.46 11.07
CA ASP A 130 25.47 -11.91 11.07
C ASP A 130 24.30 -12.34 10.19
N LEU A 131 24.53 -13.33 9.32
CA LEU A 131 23.51 -13.79 8.38
C LEU A 131 22.31 -14.40 9.12
N GLN A 132 22.57 -15.09 10.24
CA GLN A 132 21.52 -15.68 11.09
C GLN A 132 20.69 -14.63 11.83
N HIS A 133 21.23 -13.42 12.02
CA HIS A 133 20.47 -12.32 12.63
C HIS A 133 19.58 -11.62 11.60
N LEU A 134 20.05 -11.54 10.35
CA LEU A 134 19.29 -10.92 9.25
C LEU A 134 18.26 -11.85 8.63
N VAL A 135 18.59 -13.14 8.46
CA VAL A 135 17.69 -14.13 7.85
C VAL A 135 17.02 -14.94 8.95
N ALA A 136 15.79 -14.57 9.27
CA ALA A 136 14.98 -15.27 10.26
C ALA A 136 14.01 -16.23 9.57
N THR A 137 13.96 -17.46 10.07
CA THR A 137 12.91 -18.42 9.68
C THR A 137 11.96 -18.59 10.84
N SER A 138 10.68 -18.31 10.62
CA SER A 138 9.61 -18.40 11.62
C SER A 138 8.65 -19.52 11.24
N ALA A 139 8.28 -20.36 12.21
CA ALA A 139 7.35 -21.45 11.97
C ALA A 139 5.94 -20.89 11.71
N ARG A 140 5.19 -21.52 10.81
CA ARG A 140 3.80 -21.14 10.47
C ARG A 140 2.91 -21.06 11.71
N GLN A 141 3.15 -21.92 12.70
CA GLN A 141 2.38 -22.01 13.94
C GLN A 141 2.62 -20.84 14.90
N GLU A 142 3.76 -20.17 14.77
CA GLU A 142 4.14 -19.03 15.60
C GLU A 142 3.66 -17.72 14.98
N ILE A 143 3.38 -17.70 13.68
CA ILE A 143 2.92 -16.52 12.96
C ILE A 143 1.42 -16.32 13.23
N VAL A 144 1.09 -15.17 13.81
CA VAL A 144 -0.28 -14.75 14.11
C VAL A 144 -0.91 -14.03 12.92
N GLU A 145 -0.14 -13.16 12.28
CA GLU A 145 -0.64 -12.31 11.21
C GLU A 145 0.47 -11.93 10.25
N ILE A 146 0.14 -11.85 8.95
CA ILE A 146 1.01 -11.30 7.93
C ILE A 146 0.22 -10.26 7.13
N ASN A 147 0.77 -9.06 7.07
CA ASN A 147 0.21 -7.94 6.32
C ASN A 147 1.18 -7.56 5.21
N THR A 148 0.67 -7.27 4.03
CA THR A 148 1.46 -6.71 2.93
C THR A 148 1.25 -5.21 2.89
N ARG A 149 2.34 -4.45 2.68
CA ARG A 149 2.23 -3.03 2.36
C ARG A 149 2.21 -2.85 0.87
N GLN A 150 1.05 -2.53 0.32
CA GLN A 150 0.95 -2.14 -1.08
C GLN A 150 0.97 -0.61 -1.17
N LYS A 151 2.06 -0.07 -1.69
CA LYS A 151 2.09 1.31 -2.18
C LYS A 151 1.28 1.38 -3.46
N GLY A 152 0.02 1.84 -3.37
CA GLY A 152 -0.74 2.52 -4.43
C GLY A 152 -0.65 2.05 -5.90
N ARG A 153 -0.27 0.79 -6.17
CA ARG A 153 -0.06 0.25 -7.54
C ARG A 153 -1.27 -0.52 -8.07
N GLY A 154 -2.44 -0.32 -7.48
CA GLY A 154 -3.70 -0.84 -8.00
C GLY A 154 -4.33 0.06 -9.06
N ILE A 155 -5.48 -0.37 -9.59
CA ILE A 155 -6.38 0.39 -10.48
C ILE A 155 -6.60 1.85 -10.01
N TRP A 156 -6.62 2.05 -8.69
CA TRP A 156 -6.77 3.35 -8.04
C TRP A 156 -5.60 4.33 -8.23
N GLY A 157 -4.40 3.85 -8.57
CA GLY A 157 -3.25 4.68 -8.91
C GLY A 157 -3.49 5.56 -10.14
N HIS A 158 -4.28 5.06 -11.09
CA HIS A 158 -4.63 5.76 -12.32
C HIS A 158 -6.05 6.35 -12.27
N LEU A 159 -6.99 5.67 -11.60
CA LEU A 159 -8.36 6.15 -11.45
C LEU A 159 -8.52 7.23 -10.37
N GLY A 160 -7.62 7.33 -9.39
CA GLY A 160 -7.71 8.35 -8.34
C GLY A 160 -7.71 9.77 -8.92
N PRO A 161 -6.66 10.18 -9.66
CA PRO A 161 -6.60 11.52 -10.25
C PRO A 161 -7.72 11.77 -11.28
N LEU A 162 -8.05 10.78 -12.12
CA LEU A 162 -9.08 10.94 -13.15
C LEU A 162 -10.49 11.01 -12.54
N GLY A 163 -10.82 10.09 -11.64
CA GLY A 163 -12.09 10.10 -10.91
C GLY A 163 -12.25 11.36 -10.07
N GLY A 164 -11.18 11.76 -9.38
CA GLY A 164 -11.11 13.01 -8.63
C GLY A 164 -11.34 14.24 -9.52
N TYR A 165 -10.74 14.28 -10.71
CA TYR A 165 -10.96 15.36 -11.68
C TYR A 165 -12.42 15.49 -12.07
N PHE A 166 -13.08 14.41 -12.51
CA PHE A 166 -14.47 14.49 -12.97
C PHE A 166 -15.44 14.85 -11.83
N VAL A 167 -15.29 14.23 -10.66
CA VAL A 167 -16.13 14.54 -9.49
C VAL A 167 -15.92 15.99 -9.05
N GLY A 168 -14.68 16.43 -8.95
CA GLY A 168 -14.34 17.80 -8.59
C GLY A 168 -14.83 18.83 -9.61
N ALA A 169 -14.72 18.53 -10.90
CA ALA A 169 -15.15 19.40 -11.99
C ALA A 169 -16.67 19.58 -12.03
N ILE A 170 -17.42 18.50 -11.81
CA ILE A 170 -18.88 18.57 -11.72
C ILE A 170 -19.28 19.38 -10.47
N ALA A 171 -18.73 19.05 -9.31
CA ALA A 171 -19.06 19.73 -8.06
C ALA A 171 -18.70 21.23 -8.10
N GLY A 172 -17.49 21.57 -8.55
CA GLY A 172 -17.02 22.95 -8.65
C GLY A 172 -17.84 23.79 -9.63
N GLY A 173 -18.23 23.22 -10.77
CA GLY A 173 -19.10 23.88 -11.75
C GLY A 173 -20.47 24.22 -11.16
N TYR A 174 -21.10 23.26 -10.47
CA TYR A 174 -22.37 23.51 -9.80
C TYR A 174 -22.27 24.54 -8.67
N VAL A 175 -21.26 24.43 -7.80
CA VAL A 175 -21.07 25.38 -6.69
C VAL A 175 -20.88 26.80 -7.21
N ALA A 176 -20.00 26.99 -8.20
CA ALA A 176 -19.76 28.32 -8.78
C ALA A 176 -20.99 28.85 -9.55
N GLY A 177 -21.69 27.98 -10.28
CA GLY A 177 -22.92 28.32 -10.99
C GLY A 177 -24.03 28.77 -10.04
N PHE A 178 -24.30 28.00 -8.98
CA PHE A 178 -25.31 28.36 -7.98
C PHE A 178 -24.91 29.60 -7.16
N ALA A 179 -23.63 29.75 -6.81
CA ALA A 179 -23.14 30.94 -6.11
C ALA A 179 -23.35 32.21 -6.94
N CYS A 180 -23.07 32.15 -8.25
CA CYS A 180 -23.38 33.27 -9.15
C CYS A 180 -24.89 33.59 -9.16
N GLN A 181 -25.73 32.57 -9.34
CA GLN A 181 -27.19 32.77 -9.40
C GLN A 181 -27.74 33.38 -8.11
N ALA A 182 -27.20 32.99 -6.96
CA ALA A 182 -27.57 33.55 -5.67
C ALA A 182 -27.11 35.01 -5.48
N ALA A 183 -25.95 35.38 -6.04
CA ALA A 183 -25.35 36.70 -5.84
C ALA A 183 -25.91 37.77 -6.78
N VAL A 184 -26.13 37.47 -8.06
CA VAL A 184 -26.45 38.47 -9.09
C VAL A 184 -27.74 38.18 -9.88
N GLY A 185 -28.45 37.10 -9.53
CA GLY A 185 -29.68 36.68 -10.19
C GLY A 185 -29.44 35.84 -11.45
N ARG A 186 -30.45 35.06 -11.84
CA ARG A 186 -30.35 34.04 -12.90
C ARG A 186 -30.03 34.62 -14.28
N ASP A 187 -30.53 35.82 -14.56
CA ASP A 187 -30.45 36.44 -15.89
C ASP A 187 -29.11 37.11 -16.18
N ARG A 188 -28.21 37.18 -15.19
CA ARG A 188 -26.88 37.81 -15.32
C ARG A 188 -25.71 36.82 -15.20
N CYS A 189 -26.00 35.54 -15.03
CA CYS A 189 -24.96 34.52 -14.95
C CYS A 189 -24.76 33.86 -16.31
N ASP A 190 -23.67 34.23 -16.96
CA ASP A 190 -23.19 33.55 -18.17
C ASP A 190 -22.66 32.14 -17.81
N THR A 191 -22.24 31.36 -18.80
CA THR A 191 -21.60 30.06 -18.58
C THR A 191 -20.21 30.15 -17.95
N GLY A 192 -19.65 31.36 -17.82
CA GLY A 192 -18.29 31.62 -17.32
C GLY A 192 -18.03 31.07 -15.91
N PRO A 193 -18.83 31.40 -14.88
CA PRO A 193 -18.66 30.88 -13.52
C PRO A 193 -18.72 29.35 -13.45
N PHE A 194 -19.59 28.71 -14.25
CA PHE A 194 -19.66 27.26 -14.33
C PHE A 194 -18.35 26.67 -14.87
N LEU A 195 -17.83 27.20 -16.00
CA LEU A 195 -16.59 26.72 -16.60
C LEU A 195 -15.37 26.92 -15.68
N THR A 196 -15.28 28.08 -15.02
CA THR A 196 -14.21 28.36 -14.06
C THR A 196 -14.31 27.41 -12.85
N GLY A 197 -15.52 27.22 -12.32
CA GLY A 197 -15.78 26.27 -11.24
C GLY A 197 -15.42 24.83 -11.63
N THR A 198 -15.73 24.41 -12.85
CA THR A 198 -15.38 23.09 -13.39
C THR A 198 -13.88 22.91 -13.51
N LEU A 199 -13.15 23.90 -14.01
CA LEU A 199 -11.70 23.82 -14.12
C LEU A 199 -11.02 23.75 -12.74
N VAL A 200 -11.38 24.69 -11.84
CA VAL A 200 -10.79 24.75 -10.49
C VAL A 200 -11.14 23.52 -9.68
N GLY A 201 -12.41 23.11 -9.70
CA GLY A 201 -12.88 21.91 -9.04
C GLY A 201 -12.21 20.65 -9.57
N GLY A 202 -12.01 20.56 -10.89
CA GLY A 202 -11.31 19.43 -11.51
C GLY A 202 -9.85 19.32 -11.07
N ILE A 203 -9.11 20.43 -11.06
CA ILE A 203 -7.71 20.45 -10.60
C ILE A 203 -7.63 20.05 -9.12
N ALA A 204 -8.48 20.64 -8.27
CA ALA A 204 -8.50 20.32 -6.84
C ALA A 204 -8.85 18.85 -6.59
N GLY A 205 -9.87 18.33 -7.29
CA GLY A 205 -10.28 16.93 -7.21
C GLY A 205 -9.20 15.96 -7.71
N ALA A 206 -8.50 16.31 -8.80
CA ALA A 206 -7.37 15.52 -9.31
C ALA A 206 -6.23 15.45 -8.28
N GLY A 207 -5.89 16.58 -7.64
CA GLY A 207 -4.87 16.64 -6.59
C GLY A 207 -5.24 15.77 -5.39
N TYR A 208 -6.50 15.85 -4.93
CA TYR A 208 -7.00 14.99 -3.86
C TYR A 208 -6.94 13.50 -4.25
N GLY A 209 -7.41 13.17 -5.45
CA GLY A 209 -7.39 11.80 -5.98
C GLY A 209 -5.97 11.23 -6.09
N PHE A 210 -5.00 12.06 -6.51
CA PHE A 210 -3.59 11.70 -6.54
C PHE A 210 -3.03 11.43 -5.13
N GLN A 211 -3.35 12.28 -4.16
CA GLN A 211 -2.93 12.11 -2.78
C GLN A 211 -3.56 10.86 -2.14
N ALA A 212 -4.84 10.62 -2.39
CA ALA A 212 -5.55 9.43 -1.91
C ALA A 212 -4.95 8.14 -2.52
N ALA A 213 -4.59 8.16 -3.80
CA ALA A 213 -3.95 7.04 -4.49
C ALA A 213 -2.54 6.73 -3.96
N HIS A 214 -1.86 7.70 -3.34
CA HIS A 214 -0.55 7.50 -2.71
C HIS A 214 -0.61 6.96 -1.28
N ARG A 215 -1.81 6.76 -0.70
CA ARG A 215 -1.91 6.14 0.63
C ARG A 215 -1.49 4.67 0.55
N GLU A 216 -0.60 4.30 1.46
CA GLU A 216 -0.22 2.90 1.67
C GLU A 216 -1.44 2.15 2.21
N THR A 217 -1.87 1.12 1.51
CA THR A 217 -2.91 0.21 2.00
C THR A 217 -2.23 -1.02 2.60
N GLU A 218 -2.49 -1.26 3.88
CA GLU A 218 -2.14 -2.53 4.54
C GLU A 218 -3.23 -3.55 4.19
N ASP A 219 -2.83 -4.66 3.56
CA ASP A 219 -3.73 -5.77 3.23
C ASP A 219 -3.34 -7.01 4.04
N VAL A 220 -4.31 -7.55 4.79
CA VAL A 220 -4.11 -8.72 5.65
C VAL A 220 -4.19 -9.98 4.80
N ILE A 221 -3.06 -10.60 4.54
CA ILE A 221 -3.01 -11.78 3.66
C ILE A 221 -3.20 -13.09 4.41
N TYR A 222 -2.80 -13.13 5.70
CA TYR A 222 -2.89 -14.30 6.56
C TYR A 222 -3.17 -13.91 8.01
N ARG A 223 -4.08 -14.64 8.65
CA ARG A 223 -4.33 -14.60 10.08
C ARG A 223 -4.47 -16.03 10.60
N ALA A 224 -3.77 -16.34 11.67
CA ALA A 224 -3.90 -17.63 12.35
C ALA A 224 -5.33 -17.79 12.90
N PRO A 225 -5.89 -19.01 12.86
CA PRO A 225 -7.20 -19.31 13.46
C PRO A 225 -7.20 -19.18 14.98
#